data_AF-A0A936VRL2-F1
#
_entry.id   AF-A0A936VRL2-F1
#
_cell.length_a   1.000
_cell.length_b   1.000
_cell.length_c   1.000
_cell.angle_alpha   90.00
_cell.angle_beta   90.00
_cell.angle_gamma   90.00
#
_symmetry.space_group_name_H-M   'P 1'
#
loop_
_entity.id
_entity.type
_entity.pdbx_description
1 polymer ?
#
loop_
_entity_poly.entity_id
_entity_poly.type
_entity_poly.pdbx_seq_one_letter_code
_entity_poly.pdbx_strand_id
1 'polypeptide(L)' 'MADTTSLYALRFPDGSVSLYIDEQYAQDKGIDPSKLVRVEIPREMFISGTIQDVREYVARQLEHASRQKAGTA' A
#
# COMPACT_ATOMS: atom_id res chain seq x y z
N MET A 1 -20.56 -6.31 -4.99
CA MET A 1 -19.11 -6.31 -5.28
C MET A 1 -18.52 -5.23 -4.41
N ALA A 2 -17.51 -5.51 -3.59
CA ALA A 2 -16.91 -4.46 -2.77
C ALA A 2 -16.18 -3.50 -3.71
N ASP A 3 -16.63 -2.25 -3.77
CA ASP A 3 -15.92 -1.19 -4.48
C ASP A 3 -14.59 -0.91 -3.75
N THR A 4 -13.49 -1.50 -4.22
CA THR A 4 -12.14 -1.26 -3.72
C THR A 4 -11.28 -0.59 -4.80
N THR A 5 -10.43 0.34 -4.37
CA THR A 5 -9.41 0.97 -5.22
C THR A 5 -8.08 0.33 -4.89
N SER A 6 -7.37 -0.16 -5.92
CA SER A 6 -6.01 -0.67 -5.74
C SER A 6 -5.01 0.48 -5.71
N LEU A 7 -4.16 0.52 -4.69
CA LEU A 7 -2.97 1.37 -4.64
C LEU A 7 -1.72 0.51 -4.51
N TYR A 8 -0.60 1.03 -4.99
CA TYR A 8 0.71 0.44 -4.79
C TYR A 8 1.38 1.12 -3.62
N ALA A 9 1.89 0.33 -2.69
CA ALA A 9 2.49 0.85 -1.48
C ALA A 9 3.91 0.33 -1.31
N LEU A 10 4.78 1.23 -0.83
CA LEU A 10 6.14 0.92 -0.42
C LEU A 10 6.26 1.18 1.08
N ARG A 11 6.66 0.16 1.85
CA ARG A 11 7.01 0.32 3.27
C ARG A 11 8.52 0.51 3.40
N PHE A 12 8.91 1.55 4.11
CA PHE A 12 10.30 1.83 4.43
C PHE A 12 10.68 1.21 5.79
N PRO A 13 11.97 0.93 6.03
CA PRO A 13 12.43 0.36 7.29
C PRO A 13 12.20 1.27 8.51
N ASP A 14 12.04 2.59 8.32
CA ASP A 14 11.66 3.52 9.40
C ASP A 14 10.17 3.44 9.79
N GLY A 15 9.37 2.65 9.08
CA GLY A 15 7.94 2.49 9.31
C GLY A 15 7.06 3.39 8.46
N SER A 16 7.63 4.36 7.74
CA SER A 16 6.88 5.18 6.78
C SER A 16 6.36 4.35 5.60
N VAL A 17 5.25 4.82 5.03
CA VAL A 17 4.68 4.29 3.80
C VAL A 17 4.52 5.38 2.75
N SER A 18 4.90 5.03 1.51
CA SER A 18 4.60 5.81 0.31
C SER A 18 3.55 5.10 -0.54
N LEU A 19 2.65 5.88 -1.12
CA LEU A 19 1.54 5.41 -1.93
C LEU A 19 1.72 5.88 -3.37
N TYR A 20 1.42 4.99 -4.31
CA TYR A 20 1.51 5.21 -5.74
C TYR A 20 0.23 4.71 -6.40
N ILE A 21 -0.25 5.45 -7.40
CA ILE A 21 -1.47 5.10 -8.15
C ILE A 21 -1.26 3.88 -9.06
N ASP A 22 -0.02 3.69 -9.55
CA ASP A 22 0.37 2.59 -10.41
C ASP A 22 1.90 2.39 -10.37
N GLU A 23 2.36 1.27 -10.94
CA GLU A 23 3.78 0.89 -10.97
C GLU A 23 4.61 1.80 -11.88
N GLN A 24 4.05 2.30 -12.97
CA GLN A 24 4.74 3.15 -13.92
C GLN A 24 5.06 4.51 -13.30
N TYR A 25 4.12 5.09 -12.54
CA TYR A 25 4.35 6.31 -11.78
C TYR A 25 5.42 6.12 -10.69
N ALA A 26 5.43 4.97 -10.02
CA ALA A 26 6.47 4.64 -9.05
C ALA A 26 7.85 4.49 -9.72
N GLN A 27 7.92 3.82 -10.87
CA GLN A 27 9.14 3.66 -11.65
C GLN A 27 9.71 5.00 -12.12
N ASP A 28 8.85 5.93 -12.57
CA ASP A 28 9.27 7.29 -12.95
C ASP A 28 9.90 8.06 -11.77
N LYS A 29 9.46 7.75 -10.53
CA LYS A 29 10.08 8.26 -9.29
C LYS A 29 11.36 7.52 -8.87
N GLY A 30 11.82 6.55 -9.65
CA GLY A 30 12.99 5.72 -9.36
C GLY A 30 12.72 4.62 -8.33
N ILE A 31 11.45 4.24 -8.12
CA ILE A 31 11.07 3.15 -7.21
C ILE A 31 11.08 1.83 -7.95
N ASP A 32 11.69 0.82 -7.33
CA ASP A 32 11.69 -0.54 -7.85
C ASP A 32 10.29 -1.17 -7.72
N PRO A 33 9.66 -1.58 -8.83
CA PRO A 33 8.30 -2.14 -8.83
C PRO A 33 8.21 -3.46 -8.06
N SER A 34 9.30 -4.23 -7.99
CA SER A 34 9.36 -5.52 -7.27
C SER A 34 9.23 -5.33 -5.76
N LYS A 35 9.47 -4.12 -5.25
CA LYS A 35 9.30 -3.76 -3.84
C LYS A 35 7.91 -3.21 -3.54
N LEU A 36 7.12 -2.89 -4.57
CA LEU A 36 5.76 -2.40 -4.40
C LEU A 36 4.84 -3.55 -4.01
N VAL A 37 3.94 -3.26 -3.08
CA VAL A 37 2.89 -4.18 -2.68
C VAL A 37 1.56 -3.56 -3.08
N ARG A 38 0.78 -4.30 -3.86
CA ARG A 38 -0.59 -3.90 -4.20
C ARG A 38 -1.48 -4.07 -2.97
N VAL A 39 -2.17 -3.01 -2.60
CA VAL A 39 -3.12 -2.98 -1.48
C VAL A 39 -4.47 -2.52 -2.00
N GLU A 40 -5.52 -3.25 -1.63
CA GLU A 40 -6.89 -2.89 -1.95
C GLU A 40 -7.46 -2.05 -0.82
N ILE A 41 -7.96 -0.86 -1.15
CA ILE A 41 -8.48 0.10 -0.19
C ILE A 41 -9.98 0.27 -0.44
N PRO A 42 -10.83 0.28 0.61
CA PRO A 42 -12.25 0.57 0.44
C PRO A 42 -12.45 1.91 -0.29
N ARG A 43 -13.27 1.92 -1.34
CA ARG A 43 -13.51 3.12 -2.15
C ARG A 43 -14.03 4.30 -1.32
N GLU A 44 -14.88 4.04 -0.33
CA GLU A 44 -15.39 5.05 0.58
C GLU A 44 -14.26 5.73 1.38
N MET A 45 -13.29 4.95 1.86
CA MET A 45 -12.10 5.49 2.53
C MET A 45 -11.21 6.28 1.57
N PHE A 46 -11.09 5.85 0.32
CA PHE A 46 -10.30 6.55 -0.69
C PHE A 46 -10.93 7.90 -1.11
N ILE A 47 -12.26 7.99 -1.15
CA ILE A 47 -12.97 9.19 -1.60
C ILE A 47 -13.25 10.17 -0.44
N SER A 48 -13.63 9.65 0.73
CA SER A 48 -14.12 10.45 1.86
C SER A 48 -13.19 10.46 3.06
N GLY A 49 -12.25 9.51 3.14
CA GLY A 49 -11.25 9.46 4.21
C GLY A 49 -10.13 10.47 4.02
N THR A 50 -9.34 10.70 5.08
CA THR A 50 -8.13 11.53 4.97
C THR A 50 -6.97 10.72 4.39
N ILE A 51 -5.98 11.40 3.83
CA ILE A 51 -4.72 10.77 3.42
C ILE A 51 -4.06 10.03 4.60
N GLN A 52 -4.23 10.51 5.83
CA GLN A 52 -3.69 9.86 7.02
C GLN A 52 -4.39 8.52 7.31
N ASP A 53 -5.72 8.45 7.19
CA ASP A 53 -6.49 7.21 7.34
C ASP A 53 -6.04 6.15 6.33
N VAL A 54 -5.88 6.57 5.07
CA VAL A 54 -5.42 5.70 3.97
C VAL A 54 -4.00 5.18 4.27
N ARG A 55 -3.09 6.05 4.72
CA ARG A 55 -1.71 5.64 5.08
C ARG A 55 -1.69 4.68 6.26
N GLU A 56 -2.50 4.91 7.29
CA GLU A 56 -2.58 4.02 8.43
C GLU A 56 -3.16 2.65 8.04
N TYR A 57 -4.24 2.64 7.26
CA TYR A 57 -4.83 1.40 6.73
C TYR A 57 -3.81 0.59 5.94
N VAL A 58 -3.08 1.23 5.03
CA VAL A 58 -2.04 0.59 4.22
C VAL A 58 -0.89 0.10 5.10
N ALA A 59 -0.42 0.88 6.08
CA ALA A 59 0.66 0.47 6.97
C ALA A 59 0.29 -0.79 7.76
N ARG A 60 -0.93 -0.85 8.30
CA ARG A 60 -1.46 -2.05 8.95
C ARG A 60 -1.50 -3.22 7.98
N GLN A 61 -2.00 -3.00 6.76
CA GLN A 61 -2.16 -4.09 5.80
C GLN A 61 -0.81 -4.66 5.31
N LEU A 62 0.19 -3.80 5.13
CA LEU A 62 1.56 -4.22 4.84
C LEU A 62 2.19 -4.96 6.02
N GLU A 63 1.88 -4.59 7.27
CA GLU A 63 2.31 -5.35 8.44
C GLU A 63 1.71 -6.76 8.47
N HIS A 64 0.41 -6.88 8.21
CA HIS A 64 -0.25 -8.18 8.11
C HIS A 64 0.33 -9.03 6.98
N ALA A 65 0.63 -8.43 5.82
CA ALA A 65 1.24 -9.13 4.69
C ALA A 65 2.69 -9.57 4.97
N SER A 66 3.50 -8.73 5.62
CA SER A 66 4.87 -9.07 6.02
C SER A 66 4.91 -10.20 7.05
N ARG A 67 3.98 -10.20 8.02
CA ARG A 67 3.87 -11.30 9.01
C ARG A 67 3.48 -12.63 8.36
N GLN A 68 2.62 -12.60 7.34
CA GLN A 68 2.23 -13.81 6.61
C GLN A 68 3.37 -14.41 5.77
N LYS A 69 4.21 -13.57 5.16
CA LYS A 69 5.42 -14.03 4.44
C LYS A 69 6.51 -14.60 5.38
N ALA A 70 6.56 -14.13 6.64
CA ALA A 70 7.52 -14.64 7.63
C ALA A 70 7.09 -15.94 8.33
N GLY A 71 5.84 -16.39 8.13
CA GLY A 71 5.28 -17.60 8.74
C GLY A 71 5.34 -18.87 7.87
N THR A 72 6.01 -18.83 6.72
CA THR A 72 6.24 -19.98 5.84
C THR A 72 7.74 -20.18 5.65
N ALA A 73 8.39 -20.74 6.66
CA ALA A 73 9.75 -21.26 6.60
C ALA A 73 9.83 -22.56 7.40
#